data_AF-M6EHG2-F1
#
_entry.id   AF-M6EHG2-F1
#
_cell.length_a   1.000
_cell.length_b   1.000
_cell.length_c   1.000
_cell.angle_alpha   90.00
_cell.angle_beta   90.00
_cell.angle_gamma   90.00
#
_symmetry.space_group_name_H-M   'P 1'
#
loop_
_entity.id
_entity.type
_entity.pdbx_description
1 polymer ?
#
loop_
_entity_poly.entity_id
_entity_poly.type
_entity_poly.pdbx_seq_one_letter_code
_entity_poly.pdbx_strand_id
1 'polypeptide(L)'
;MTLDLKTARRTLSNLATSTSSDSSYRIEFLNIKTEMFFSIKKLFIPGNLPSGTYRTEVFEVTSEGERVLSNFEFNIPFKGEPETQNQISITPPIEVQTPKDINLSILLELRKQDQISHENERQIWETKLDALRAAYEAESRRKDESHKNEIDRINRDWEYKLEITKNNHLLLEAERMKLTRAIESRVKGELKNGSQAEGFDLTKALENPLVLSILGKTLGLEIPNIQAGNGGGIDMAQIMQIASGLMNQTPSTTGKNSIMEILNRGQ
;
A
#
# COMPACT_ATOMS: atom_id res chain seq x y z
N MET A 1 -26.56 -40.38 4.23
CA MET A 1 -25.68 -40.93 5.28
C MET A 1 -25.45 -39.82 6.29
N THR A 2 -25.96 -39.95 7.52
CA THR A 2 -25.90 -38.89 8.54
C THR A 2 -24.61 -39.00 9.32
N LEU A 3 -23.83 -37.92 9.37
CA LEU A 3 -22.60 -37.83 10.15
C LEU A 3 -22.88 -37.55 11.62
N ASP A 4 -22.03 -38.05 12.51
CA ASP A 4 -22.01 -37.58 13.90
C ASP A 4 -21.41 -36.16 13.98
N LEU A 5 -21.68 -35.44 15.07
CA LEU A 5 -21.19 -34.07 15.26
C LEU A 5 -19.65 -33.97 15.23
N LYS A 6 -18.92 -35.00 15.68
CA LYS A 6 -17.46 -34.99 15.73
C LYS A 6 -16.85 -35.13 14.33
N THR A 7 -17.44 -35.99 13.52
CA THR A 7 -17.08 -36.29 12.14
C THR A 7 -17.45 -35.12 11.25
N ALA A 8 -18.63 -34.53 11.43
CA ALA A 8 -19.02 -33.29 10.74
C ALA A 8 -18.02 -32.14 11.00
N ARG A 9 -17.60 -31.95 12.26
CA ARG A 9 -16.55 -30.96 12.60
C ARG A 9 -15.22 -31.28 11.93
N ARG A 10 -14.81 -32.55 11.92
CA ARG A 10 -13.57 -32.99 11.28
C ARG A 10 -13.59 -32.78 9.76
N THR A 11 -14.73 -33.06 9.12
CA THR A 11 -14.93 -32.80 7.68
C THR A 11 -14.72 -31.32 7.37
N LEU A 12 -15.32 -30.41 8.14
CA LEU A 12 -15.14 -28.97 7.96
C LEU A 12 -13.70 -28.49 8.19
N SER A 13 -13.00 -29.05 9.19
CA SER A 13 -11.58 -28.74 9.42
C SER A 13 -10.70 -29.20 8.24
N ASN A 14 -11.00 -30.36 7.64
CA ASN A 14 -10.28 -30.83 6.45
C ASN A 14 -10.57 -29.97 5.22
N LEU A 15 -11.80 -29.47 5.08
CA LEU A 15 -12.15 -28.51 4.02
C LEU A 15 -11.31 -27.24 4.14
N ALA A 16 -11.16 -26.69 5.36
CA ALA A 16 -10.36 -25.49 5.60
C ALA A 16 -8.87 -25.65 5.23
N THR A 17 -8.34 -26.88 5.22
CA THR A 17 -6.94 -27.15 4.85
C THR A 17 -6.73 -27.42 3.36
N SER A 18 -7.81 -27.63 2.59
CA SER A 18 -7.73 -28.05 1.18
C SER A 18 -7.90 -26.90 0.18
N THR A 19 -8.20 -25.69 0.66
CA THR A 19 -8.62 -24.55 -0.17
C THR A 19 -7.69 -23.35 0.04
N SER A 20 -7.70 -22.44 -0.93
CA SER A 20 -6.73 -21.33 -1.04
C SER A 20 -6.84 -20.32 0.12
N SER A 21 -5.72 -19.71 0.51
CA SER A 21 -5.63 -18.78 1.66
C SER A 21 -6.44 -17.49 1.51
N ASP A 22 -6.87 -17.16 0.29
CA ASP A 22 -7.64 -15.95 -0.05
C ASP A 22 -9.16 -16.19 -0.12
N SER A 23 -9.61 -17.42 0.12
CA SER A 23 -11.03 -17.77 0.03
C SER A 23 -11.76 -17.57 1.35
N SER A 24 -12.90 -16.87 1.31
CA SER A 24 -13.81 -16.74 2.44
C SER A 24 -14.90 -17.81 2.36
N TYR A 25 -15.47 -18.23 3.50
CA TYR A 25 -16.43 -19.34 3.51
C TYR A 25 -17.75 -18.94 4.14
N ARG A 26 -18.83 -19.54 3.63
CA ARG A 26 -20.18 -19.43 4.17
C ARG A 26 -20.73 -20.83 4.35
N ILE A 27 -21.24 -21.14 5.53
CA ILE A 27 -21.94 -22.40 5.80
C ILE A 27 -23.40 -22.09 6.05
N GLU A 28 -24.29 -22.88 5.46
CA GLU A 28 -25.70 -22.92 5.77
C GLU A 28 -26.07 -24.22 6.50
N PHE A 29 -26.89 -24.11 7.53
CA PHE A 29 -27.47 -25.21 8.27
C PHE A 29 -28.99 -25.13 8.17
N LEU A 30 -29.61 -26.19 7.66
CA LEU A 30 -31.05 -26.34 7.62
C LEU A 30 -31.47 -27.46 8.56
N ASN A 31 -32.23 -27.14 9.61
CA ASN A 31 -32.85 -28.16 10.44
C ASN A 31 -33.99 -28.82 9.65
N ILE A 32 -33.87 -30.12 9.37
CA ILE A 32 -34.81 -30.84 8.51
C ILE A 32 -36.21 -30.95 9.15
N LYS A 33 -36.31 -30.88 10.48
CA LYS A 33 -37.58 -31.01 11.20
C LYS A 33 -38.30 -29.69 11.44
N THR A 34 -37.54 -28.63 11.70
CA THR A 34 -38.12 -27.32 12.06
C THR A 34 -38.06 -26.30 10.91
N GLU A 35 -37.49 -26.68 9.76
CA GLU A 35 -37.20 -25.80 8.62
C GLU A 35 -36.45 -24.51 8.99
N MET A 36 -35.74 -24.52 10.13
CA MET A 36 -34.95 -23.39 10.58
C MET A 36 -33.62 -23.33 9.84
N PHE A 37 -33.31 -22.14 9.32
CA PHE A 37 -32.08 -21.85 8.59
C PHE A 37 -31.10 -21.05 9.46
N PHE A 38 -29.83 -21.45 9.45
CA PHE A 38 -28.73 -20.74 10.09
C PHE A 38 -27.61 -20.56 9.07
N SER A 39 -27.13 -19.34 8.85
CA SER A 39 -25.99 -19.06 7.96
C SER A 39 -24.86 -18.38 8.70
N ILE A 40 -23.63 -18.86 8.50
CA ILE A 40 -22.45 -18.37 9.20
C ILE A 40 -21.29 -18.22 8.22
N LYS A 41 -20.65 -17.05 8.22
CA LYS A 41 -19.47 -16.74 7.38
C LYS A 41 -18.16 -17.29 7.97
N LYS A 42 -18.20 -18.50 8.54
CA LYS A 42 -17.05 -19.21 9.14
C LYS A 42 -17.23 -20.72 8.96
N LEU A 43 -16.13 -21.44 8.71
CA LEU A 43 -16.12 -22.91 8.60
C LEU A 43 -16.22 -23.60 9.98
N PHE A 44 -17.32 -23.39 10.69
CA PHE A 44 -17.50 -23.93 12.04
C PHE A 44 -18.96 -24.23 12.36
N ILE A 45 -19.21 -25.34 13.06
CA ILE A 45 -20.54 -25.71 13.59
C ILE A 45 -20.68 -25.14 15.01
N PRO A 46 -21.58 -24.16 15.24
CA PRO A 46 -21.82 -23.61 16.55
C PRO A 46 -22.23 -24.66 17.58
N GLY A 47 -21.76 -24.50 18.82
CA GLY A 47 -22.12 -25.37 19.93
C GLY A 47 -23.53 -25.16 20.48
N ASN A 48 -24.22 -24.10 20.06
CA ASN A 48 -25.55 -23.71 20.52
C ASN A 48 -26.68 -24.07 19.53
N LEU A 49 -26.40 -24.87 18.49
CA LEU A 49 -27.44 -25.38 17.61
C LEU A 49 -28.38 -26.33 18.39
N PRO A 50 -29.71 -26.17 18.28
CA PRO A 50 -30.67 -27.09 18.89
C PRO A 50 -30.43 -28.55 18.50
N SER A 51 -30.78 -29.49 19.37
CA SER A 51 -30.72 -30.92 19.06
C SER A 51 -31.59 -31.23 17.83
N GLY A 52 -31.04 -31.97 16.87
CA GLY A 52 -31.74 -32.22 15.61
C GLY A 52 -30.82 -32.65 14.48
N THR A 53 -31.44 -32.99 13.34
CA THR A 53 -30.74 -33.36 12.11
C THR A 53 -30.65 -32.14 11.21
N TYR A 54 -29.44 -31.80 10.80
CA TYR A 54 -29.14 -30.64 9.98
C TYR A 54 -28.60 -31.06 8.63
N ARG A 55 -29.15 -30.49 7.56
CA ARG A 55 -28.52 -30.47 6.24
C ARG A 55 -27.60 -29.27 6.16
N THR A 56 -26.37 -29.50 5.73
CA THR A 56 -25.32 -28.48 5.73
C THR A 56 -24.79 -28.29 4.33
N GLU A 57 -24.75 -27.05 3.88
CA GLU A 57 -24.12 -26.67 2.61
C GLU A 57 -22.98 -25.69 2.89
N VAL A 58 -21.81 -26.00 2.34
CA VAL A 58 -20.58 -25.21 2.50
C VAL A 58 -20.30 -24.53 1.19
N PHE A 59 -20.18 -23.21 1.22
CA PHE A 59 -19.88 -22.35 0.08
C PHE A 59 -18.50 -21.73 0.24
N GLU A 60 -17.74 -21.72 -0.86
CA GLU A 60 -16.53 -20.94 -1.04
C GLU A 60 -16.91 -19.63 -1.74
N VAL A 61 -16.52 -18.51 -1.14
CA VAL A 61 -16.80 -17.16 -1.61
C VAL A 61 -15.49 -16.55 -2.10
N THR A 62 -15.36 -16.46 -3.42
CA THR A 62 -14.23 -15.83 -4.12
C THR A 62 -14.68 -14.50 -4.75
N SER A 63 -13.73 -13.72 -5.28
CA SER A 63 -14.02 -12.46 -5.99
C SER A 63 -14.89 -12.63 -7.25
N GLU A 64 -15.01 -13.86 -7.77
CA GLU A 64 -15.76 -14.18 -9.00
C GLU A 64 -17.16 -14.78 -8.74
N GLY A 65 -17.49 -15.14 -7.49
CA GLY A 65 -18.82 -15.66 -7.14
C GLY A 65 -18.81 -16.65 -5.97
N GLU A 66 -20.00 -17.20 -5.64
CA GLU A 66 -20.16 -18.26 -4.65
C GLU A 66 -20.18 -19.65 -5.31
N ARG A 67 -19.37 -20.59 -4.82
CA ARG A 67 -19.33 -21.99 -5.28
C ARG A 67 -19.67 -22.95 -4.16
N VAL A 68 -20.57 -23.90 -4.41
CA VAL A 68 -20.85 -25.00 -3.46
C VAL A 68 -19.64 -25.93 -3.39
N LEU A 69 -19.05 -26.05 -2.22
CA LEU A 69 -17.84 -26.84 -1.95
C LEU A 69 -18.17 -28.21 -1.36
N SER A 70 -19.22 -28.31 -0.53
CA SER A 70 -19.65 -29.59 0.04
C SER A 70 -21.08 -29.53 0.57
N ASN A 71 -21.80 -30.65 0.50
CA ASN A 71 -23.11 -30.85 1.11
C ASN A 71 -23.06 -32.13 1.94
N PHE A 72 -23.43 -32.04 3.22
CA PHE A 72 -23.54 -33.20 4.10
C PHE A 72 -24.61 -33.00 5.17
N GLU A 73 -25.15 -34.11 5.68
CA GLU A 73 -26.13 -34.10 6.78
C GLU A 73 -25.47 -34.60 8.07
N PHE A 74 -25.74 -33.94 9.20
CA PHE A 74 -25.24 -34.37 10.51
C PHE A 74 -26.32 -34.29 11.60
N ASN A 75 -26.12 -35.07 12.66
CA ASN A 75 -27.07 -35.16 13.77
C ASN A 75 -26.47 -34.65 15.09
N ILE A 76 -27.20 -33.78 15.79
CA ILE A 76 -26.90 -33.36 17.16
C ILE A 76 -27.77 -34.20 18.10
N PRO A 77 -27.17 -35.13 18.88
CA PRO A 77 -27.94 -35.97 19.78
C PRO A 77 -28.62 -35.13 20.85
N PHE A 78 -29.84 -35.52 21.21
CA PHE A 78 -30.57 -34.92 22.31
C PHE A 78 -29.75 -35.14 23.59
N LYS A 79 -29.32 -34.05 24.25
CA LYS A 79 -28.83 -34.15 25.63
C LYS A 79 -30.04 -34.50 26.50
N GLY A 80 -30.29 -35.80 26.70
CA GLY A 80 -31.01 -36.26 27.87
C GLY A 80 -30.07 -36.05 29.06
N GLU A 81 -30.41 -35.16 29.97
CA GLU A 81 -29.83 -35.17 31.31
C GLU A 81 -30.43 -36.34 32.09
N PRO A 82 -29.64 -37.26 32.65
CA PRO A 82 -30.04 -37.98 33.84
C PRO A 82 -29.55 -37.23 35.08
N GLU A 83 -30.50 -36.95 35.96
CA GLU A 83 -30.39 -36.97 37.43
C GLU A 83 -29.04 -36.58 38.06
N THR A 84 -29.03 -35.42 38.70
CA THR A 84 -28.58 -35.31 40.09
C THR A 84 -29.30 -34.12 40.73
N GLN A 85 -30.54 -34.37 41.16
CA GLN A 85 -31.08 -33.61 42.28
C GLN A 85 -30.15 -33.86 43.46
N ASN A 86 -29.31 -32.90 43.80
CA ASN A 86 -28.71 -32.83 45.12
C ASN A 86 -29.88 -32.68 46.11
N GLN A 87 -30.38 -33.80 46.62
CA GLN A 87 -31.21 -33.83 47.81
C GLN A 87 -30.36 -33.26 48.95
N ILE A 88 -30.59 -32.00 49.28
CA ILE A 88 -30.10 -31.41 50.51
C ILE A 88 -30.89 -32.08 51.63
N SER A 89 -30.25 -33.02 52.34
CA SER A 89 -30.75 -33.54 53.61
C SER A 89 -30.81 -32.39 54.61
N ILE A 90 -32.01 -31.88 54.88
CA ILE A 90 -32.25 -30.96 55.99
C ILE A 90 -32.72 -31.80 57.19
N THR A 91 -31.82 -32.01 58.13
CA THR A 91 -32.16 -32.43 59.50
C THR A 91 -33.00 -31.30 60.14
N PRO A 92 -34.18 -31.56 60.72
CA PRO A 92 -34.91 -30.50 61.40
C PRO A 92 -34.33 -30.31 62.82
N PRO A 93 -34.09 -29.07 63.30
CA PRO A 93 -34.12 -28.81 64.72
C PRO A 93 -35.59 -28.75 65.14
N ILE A 94 -35.95 -29.58 66.11
CA ILE A 94 -37.23 -29.50 66.82
C ILE A 94 -37.16 -28.22 67.66
N GLU A 95 -37.80 -27.14 67.18
CA GLU A 95 -38.17 -26.03 68.05
C GLU A 95 -39.64 -25.65 67.80
N VAL A 96 -40.38 -25.70 68.90
CA VAL A 96 -41.82 -25.56 69.00
C VAL A 96 -42.21 -24.11 68.73
N GLN A 97 -42.88 -23.81 67.60
CA GLN A 97 -43.65 -22.57 67.49
C GLN A 97 -44.70 -22.57 66.37
N THR A 98 -45.97 -22.69 66.78
CA THR A 98 -47.23 -22.36 66.08
C THR A 98 -47.49 -22.99 64.70
N PRO A 99 -48.76 -23.25 64.31
CA PRO A 99 -49.06 -23.87 63.02
C PRO A 99 -48.84 -22.86 61.89
N LYS A 100 -47.57 -22.61 61.53
CA LYS A 100 -47.22 -22.06 60.23
C LYS A 100 -47.42 -23.17 59.22
N ASP A 101 -48.30 -22.93 58.27
CA ASP A 101 -48.57 -23.83 57.16
C ASP A 101 -47.28 -24.03 56.36
N ILE A 102 -46.55 -25.11 56.63
CA ILE A 102 -45.19 -25.39 56.11
C ILE A 102 -45.21 -25.32 54.58
N ASN A 103 -46.29 -25.80 53.96
CA ASN A 103 -46.52 -25.74 52.52
C ASN A 103 -46.57 -24.30 52.00
N LEU A 104 -47.21 -23.38 52.73
CA LEU A 104 -47.26 -21.97 52.36
C LEU A 104 -45.88 -21.32 52.43
N SER A 105 -45.09 -21.65 53.47
CA SER A 105 -43.72 -21.11 53.59
C SER A 105 -42.81 -21.57 52.45
N ILE A 106 -42.89 -22.84 52.05
CA ILE A 106 -42.13 -23.39 50.93
C ILE A 106 -42.55 -22.72 49.61
N LEU A 107 -43.86 -22.55 49.37
CA LEU A 107 -44.36 -21.88 48.15
C LEU A 107 -43.93 -20.41 48.07
N LEU A 108 -43.90 -19.69 49.19
CA LEU A 108 -43.44 -18.30 49.23
C LEU A 108 -41.93 -18.20 48.97
N GLU A 109 -41.14 -19.13 49.51
CA GLU A 109 -39.70 -19.16 49.26
C GLU A 109 -39.40 -19.50 47.79
N LEU A 110 -40.11 -20.48 47.20
CA LEU A 110 -40.00 -20.80 45.77
C LEU A 110 -40.37 -19.60 44.89
N ARG A 111 -41.45 -18.86 45.23
CA ARG A 111 -41.80 -17.63 44.52
C ARG A 111 -40.70 -16.57 44.60
N LYS A 112 -40.08 -16.41 45.77
CA LYS A 112 -38.99 -15.46 45.97
C LYS A 112 -37.76 -15.88 45.17
N GLN A 113 -37.43 -17.17 45.15
CA GLN A 113 -36.33 -17.72 44.37
C GLN A 113 -36.57 -17.51 42.86
N ASP A 114 -37.79 -17.73 42.39
CA ASP A 114 -38.19 -17.49 41.00
C ASP A 114 -38.05 -16.01 40.62
N GLN A 115 -38.50 -15.11 41.50
CA GLN A 115 -38.33 -13.66 41.31
C GLN A 115 -36.86 -13.24 41.25
N ILE A 116 -36.01 -13.79 42.11
CA ILE A 116 -34.55 -13.55 42.09
C ILE A 116 -33.93 -14.11 40.81
N SER A 117 -34.36 -15.28 40.35
CA SER A 117 -33.89 -15.91 39.12
C SER A 117 -34.15 -15.01 37.92
N HIS A 118 -35.39 -14.51 37.77
CA HIS A 118 -35.76 -13.61 36.69
C HIS A 118 -35.02 -12.26 36.73
N GLU A 119 -34.82 -11.70 37.92
CA GLU A 119 -34.05 -10.45 38.07
C GLU A 119 -32.56 -10.66 37.72
N ASN A 120 -31.98 -11.80 38.09
CA ASN A 120 -30.61 -12.14 37.70
C ASN A 120 -30.49 -12.34 36.17
N GLU A 121 -31.46 -13.04 35.55
CA GLU A 121 -31.50 -13.17 34.09
C GLU A 121 -31.59 -11.81 33.40
N ARG A 122 -32.44 -10.89 33.91
CA ARG A 122 -32.53 -9.52 33.40
C ARG A 122 -31.18 -8.82 33.44
N GLN A 123 -30.49 -8.85 34.59
CA GLN A 123 -29.18 -8.22 34.76
C GLN A 123 -28.10 -8.83 33.85
N ILE A 124 -28.12 -10.15 33.65
CA ILE A 124 -27.23 -10.83 32.71
C ILE A 124 -27.50 -10.34 31.28
N TRP A 125 -28.76 -10.20 30.89
CA TRP A 125 -29.12 -9.70 29.57
C TRP A 125 -28.75 -8.24 29.37
N GLU A 126 -28.95 -7.39 30.38
CA GLU A 126 -28.50 -5.99 30.36
C GLU A 126 -26.99 -5.89 30.19
N THR A 127 -26.23 -6.65 30.99
CA THR A 127 -24.77 -6.69 30.88
C THR A 127 -24.30 -7.16 29.51
N LYS A 128 -24.94 -8.20 28.94
CA LYS A 128 -24.62 -8.69 27.59
C LYS A 128 -24.92 -7.65 26.52
N LEU A 129 -26.04 -6.95 26.64
CA LEU A 129 -26.45 -5.90 25.70
C LEU A 129 -25.46 -4.73 25.74
N ASP A 130 -25.07 -4.29 26.93
CA ASP A 130 -24.12 -3.20 27.11
C ASP A 130 -22.72 -3.59 26.66
N ALA A 131 -22.28 -4.82 26.91
CA ALA A 131 -21.02 -5.33 26.37
C ALA A 131 -21.02 -5.35 24.84
N LEU A 132 -22.14 -5.73 24.22
CA LEU A 132 -22.27 -5.73 22.75
C LEU A 132 -22.23 -4.30 22.19
N ARG A 133 -22.91 -3.35 22.83
CA ARG A 133 -22.86 -1.93 22.47
C ARG A 133 -21.44 -1.38 22.57
N ALA A 134 -20.77 -1.63 23.69
CA ALA A 134 -19.40 -1.18 23.91
C ALA A 134 -18.42 -1.78 22.87
N ALA A 135 -18.58 -3.07 22.53
CA ALA A 135 -17.77 -3.72 21.50
C ALA A 135 -18.01 -3.10 20.12
N TYR A 136 -19.26 -2.80 19.77
CA TYR A 136 -19.60 -2.14 18.50
C TYR A 136 -19.02 -0.73 18.42
N GLU A 137 -19.16 0.07 19.48
CA GLU A 137 -18.59 1.42 19.55
C GLU A 137 -17.05 1.41 19.50
N ALA A 138 -16.41 0.42 20.14
CA ALA A 138 -14.98 0.25 20.07
C ALA A 138 -14.51 -0.11 18.65
N GLU A 139 -15.23 -0.99 17.96
CA GLU A 139 -14.92 -1.36 16.58
C GLU A 139 -15.14 -0.19 15.61
N SER A 140 -16.19 0.61 15.81
CA SER A 140 -16.42 1.84 15.05
C SER A 140 -15.26 2.81 15.23
N ARG A 141 -14.85 3.08 16.48
CA ARG A 141 -13.70 3.95 16.78
C ARG A 141 -12.40 3.44 16.16
N ARG A 142 -12.13 2.14 16.28
CA ARG A 142 -10.95 1.50 15.68
C ARG A 142 -10.92 1.69 14.16
N LYS A 143 -12.07 1.54 13.50
CA LYS A 143 -12.20 1.73 12.05
C LYS A 143 -12.00 3.19 11.65
N ASP A 144 -12.60 4.12 12.38
CA ASP A 144 -12.45 5.56 12.12
C ASP A 144 -11.00 6.02 12.32
N GLU A 145 -10.32 5.55 13.36
CA GLU A 145 -8.89 5.79 13.58
C GLU A 145 -8.04 5.19 12.47
N SER A 146 -8.36 3.98 12.00
CA SER A 146 -7.66 3.36 10.87
C SER A 146 -7.81 4.18 9.59
N HIS A 147 -9.02 4.64 9.27
CA HIS A 147 -9.26 5.48 8.10
C HIS A 147 -8.56 6.83 8.22
N LYS A 148 -8.58 7.44 9.41
CA LYS A 148 -7.86 8.68 9.67
C LYS A 148 -6.36 8.52 9.44
N ASN A 149 -5.76 7.45 9.98
CA ASN A 149 -4.32 7.17 9.80
C ASN A 149 -3.95 6.96 8.32
N GLU A 150 -4.83 6.31 7.56
CA GLU A 150 -4.66 6.11 6.11
C GLU A 150 -4.69 7.44 5.36
N ILE A 151 -5.68 8.29 5.65
CA ILE A 151 -5.79 9.64 5.08
C ILE A 151 -4.54 10.47 5.42
N ASP A 152 -4.08 10.44 6.67
CA ASP A 152 -2.89 11.17 7.11
C ASP A 152 -1.61 10.69 6.41
N ARG A 153 -1.50 9.39 6.12
CA ARG A 153 -0.39 8.84 5.34
C ARG A 153 -0.44 9.33 3.89
N ILE A 154 -1.61 9.25 3.26
CA ILE A 154 -1.83 9.70 1.88
C ILE A 154 -1.53 11.20 1.76
N ASN A 155 -2.01 12.02 2.70
CA ASN A 155 -1.75 13.46 2.70
C ASN A 155 -0.25 13.76 2.79
N ARG A 156 0.49 13.08 3.67
CA ARG A 156 1.95 13.23 3.76
C ARG A 156 2.68 12.83 2.48
N ASP A 157 2.26 11.76 1.82
CA ASP A 157 2.82 11.35 0.53
C ASP A 157 2.56 12.40 -0.55
N TRP A 158 1.35 12.97 -0.59
CA TRP A 158 1.02 14.06 -1.52
C TRP A 158 1.78 15.35 -1.22
N GLU A 159 1.94 15.73 0.04
CA GLU A 159 2.75 16.87 0.45
C GLU A 159 4.20 16.69 0.01
N TYR A 160 4.77 15.50 0.22
CA TYR A 160 6.13 15.18 -0.23
C TYR A 160 6.28 15.26 -1.75
N LYS A 161 5.35 14.67 -2.51
CA LYS A 161 5.35 14.73 -3.98
C LYS A 161 5.16 16.16 -4.50
N LEU A 162 4.31 16.94 -3.84
CA LEU A 162 4.10 18.35 -4.16
C LEU A 162 5.39 19.14 -3.94
N GLU A 163 6.10 18.90 -2.84
CA GLU A 163 7.35 19.57 -2.53
C GLU A 163 8.46 19.25 -3.54
N ILE A 164 8.60 17.98 -3.94
CA ILE A 164 9.51 17.59 -5.03
C ILE A 164 9.14 18.33 -6.32
N THR A 165 7.85 18.37 -6.66
CA THR A 165 7.38 18.99 -7.89
C THR A 165 7.68 20.50 -7.90
N LYS A 166 7.46 21.19 -6.76
CA LYS A 166 7.82 22.60 -6.60
C LYS A 166 9.32 22.83 -6.76
N ASN A 167 10.15 21.99 -6.14
CA ASN A 167 11.61 22.08 -6.27
C ASN A 167 12.08 21.86 -7.72
N ASN A 168 11.53 20.86 -8.41
CA ASN A 168 11.81 20.63 -9.82
C ASN A 168 11.40 21.82 -10.69
N HIS A 169 10.23 22.43 -10.42
CA HIS A 169 9.78 23.62 -11.13
C HIS A 169 10.75 24.80 -10.95
N LEU A 170 11.22 25.04 -9.72
CA LEU A 170 12.22 26.09 -9.45
C LEU A 170 13.53 25.85 -10.21
N LEU A 171 14.02 24.61 -10.25
CA LEU A 171 15.23 24.27 -11.01
C LEU A 171 15.04 24.50 -12.52
N LEU A 172 13.88 24.12 -13.05
CA LEU A 172 13.55 24.35 -14.46
C LEU A 172 13.43 25.84 -14.79
N GLU A 173 12.82 26.66 -13.92
CA GLU A 173 12.76 28.11 -14.11
C GLU A 173 14.16 28.75 -14.03
N ALA A 174 15.05 28.26 -13.16
CA ALA A 174 16.43 28.72 -13.10
C ALA A 174 17.20 28.43 -14.40
N GLU A 175 17.09 27.21 -14.94
CA GLU A 175 17.72 26.84 -16.22
C GLU A 175 17.09 27.60 -17.40
N ARG A 176 15.76 27.77 -17.41
CA ARG A 176 15.06 28.61 -18.39
C ARG A 176 15.60 30.05 -18.38
N MET A 177 15.76 30.65 -17.20
CA MET A 177 16.29 32.00 -17.07
C MET A 177 17.75 32.10 -17.54
N LYS A 178 18.57 31.09 -17.24
CA LYS A 178 19.96 31.01 -17.70
C LYS A 178 20.07 30.92 -19.22
N LEU A 179 19.26 30.05 -19.86
CA LEU A 179 19.18 29.94 -21.31
C LEU A 179 18.69 31.24 -21.95
N THR A 180 17.67 31.88 -21.37
CA THR A 180 17.15 33.17 -21.85
C THR A 180 18.25 34.23 -21.84
N ARG A 181 18.99 34.37 -20.72
CA ARG A 181 20.13 35.31 -20.63
C ARG A 181 21.26 34.97 -21.62
N ALA A 182 21.55 33.69 -21.82
CA ALA A 182 22.58 33.26 -22.79
C ALA A 182 22.18 33.62 -24.23
N ILE A 183 20.90 33.41 -24.58
CA ILE A 183 20.34 33.82 -25.88
C ILE A 183 20.39 35.33 -26.02
N GLU A 184 19.90 36.10 -25.05
CA GLU A 184 19.94 37.58 -25.07
C GLU A 184 21.37 38.11 -25.21
N SER A 185 22.32 37.52 -24.48
CA SER A 185 23.75 37.87 -24.59
C SER A 185 24.30 37.59 -25.98
N ARG A 186 23.99 36.41 -26.54
CA ARG A 186 24.42 36.03 -27.89
C ARG A 186 23.82 36.96 -28.95
N VAL A 187 22.52 37.23 -28.89
CA VAL A 187 21.82 38.15 -29.81
C VAL A 187 22.41 39.55 -29.72
N LYS A 188 22.71 40.04 -28.50
CA LYS A 188 23.37 41.35 -28.32
C LYS A 188 24.79 41.37 -28.88
N GLY A 189 25.54 40.28 -28.75
CA GLY A 189 26.86 40.12 -29.35
C GLY A 189 26.80 40.12 -30.88
N GLU A 190 25.90 39.35 -31.47
CA GLU A 190 25.67 39.31 -32.92
C GLU A 190 25.22 40.67 -33.46
N LEU A 191 24.35 41.40 -32.75
CA LEU A 191 23.91 42.75 -33.15
C LEU A 191 25.05 43.79 -33.10
N LYS A 192 25.93 43.70 -32.10
CA LYS A 192 27.13 44.56 -32.01
C LYS A 192 28.12 44.29 -33.14
N ASN A 193 28.34 43.01 -33.47
CA ASN A 193 29.24 42.63 -34.57
C ASN A 193 28.62 42.93 -35.95
N GLY A 194 27.30 42.84 -36.09
CA GLY A 194 26.58 43.26 -37.30
C GLY A 194 26.60 44.77 -37.54
N SER A 195 26.81 45.57 -36.49
CA SER A 195 26.97 47.04 -36.60
C SER A 195 28.40 47.46 -36.99
N GLN A 196 29.37 46.53 -37.02
CA GLN A 196 30.71 46.74 -37.57
C GLN A 196 30.86 46.22 -39.01
N ALA A 197 29.75 45.85 -39.67
CA ALA A 197 29.75 45.54 -41.10
C ALA A 197 29.79 46.82 -41.97
N GLU A 198 30.67 47.76 -41.64
CA GLU A 198 31.21 48.68 -42.64
C GLU A 198 32.36 47.96 -43.34
N GLY A 199 32.07 47.39 -44.51
CA GLY A 199 33.05 46.99 -45.52
C GLY A 199 33.99 45.86 -45.10
N PHE A 200 33.71 44.64 -45.59
CA PHE A 200 34.77 43.66 -45.82
C PHE A 200 35.70 44.24 -46.91
N ASP A 201 36.69 45.01 -46.50
CA ASP A 201 37.70 45.60 -47.38
C ASP A 201 38.70 44.50 -47.78
N LEU A 202 38.41 43.84 -48.90
CA LEU A 202 39.25 42.81 -49.53
C LEU A 202 40.71 43.26 -49.65
N THR A 203 40.94 44.56 -49.81
CA THR A 203 42.27 45.16 -49.92
C THR A 203 43.10 44.97 -48.65
N LYS A 204 42.51 45.11 -47.46
CA LYS A 204 43.17 44.83 -46.18
C LYS A 204 43.31 43.34 -45.88
N ALA A 205 42.38 42.52 -46.35
CA ALA A 205 42.47 41.07 -46.21
C ALA A 205 43.62 40.49 -47.05
N LEU A 206 43.90 41.09 -48.21
CA LEU A 206 45.02 40.73 -49.08
C LEU A 206 46.39 41.23 -48.58
N GLU A 207 46.44 42.16 -47.63
CA GLU A 207 47.68 42.54 -46.92
C GLU A 207 48.06 41.52 -45.82
N ASN A 208 47.13 40.65 -45.42
CA ASN A 208 47.40 39.67 -44.37
C ASN A 208 48.20 38.47 -44.93
N PRO A 209 49.42 38.22 -44.42
CA PRO A 209 50.30 37.17 -44.95
C PRO A 209 49.71 35.76 -44.85
N LEU A 210 48.77 35.52 -43.93
CA LEU A 210 48.08 34.23 -43.81
C LEU A 210 47.06 34.02 -44.94
N VAL A 211 46.36 35.07 -45.35
CA VAL A 211 45.37 35.02 -46.44
C VAL A 211 46.08 34.84 -47.78
N LEU A 212 47.18 35.55 -48.00
CA LEU A 212 48.06 35.35 -49.16
C LEU A 212 48.65 33.92 -49.20
N SER A 213 49.07 33.38 -48.06
CA SER A 213 49.60 32.01 -47.98
C SER A 213 48.54 30.95 -48.33
N ILE A 214 47.30 31.14 -47.87
CA ILE A 214 46.19 30.23 -48.21
C ILE A 214 45.83 30.34 -49.69
N LEU A 215 45.69 31.57 -50.22
CA LEU A 215 45.42 31.79 -51.65
C LEU A 215 46.52 31.21 -52.54
N GLY A 216 47.79 31.46 -52.23
CA GLY A 216 48.94 30.91 -52.95
C GLY A 216 48.95 29.38 -52.97
N LYS A 217 48.66 28.74 -51.83
CA LYS A 217 48.53 27.27 -51.75
C LYS A 217 47.36 26.73 -52.56
N THR A 218 46.21 27.42 -52.57
CA THR A 218 45.03 26.98 -53.34
C THR A 218 45.15 27.19 -54.84
N LEU A 219 45.91 28.19 -55.28
CA LEU A 219 46.17 28.46 -56.70
C LEU A 219 47.42 27.73 -57.24
N GLY A 220 48.11 26.93 -56.42
CA GLY A 220 49.33 26.21 -56.84
C GLY A 220 50.49 27.14 -57.19
N LEU A 221 50.45 28.39 -56.71
CA LEU A 221 51.51 29.37 -56.91
C LEU A 221 52.47 29.26 -55.73
N GLU A 222 53.67 28.70 -55.97
CA GLU A 222 54.77 28.83 -55.02
C GLU A 222 55.16 30.31 -54.94
N ILE A 223 54.73 30.97 -53.86
CA ILE A 223 55.17 32.33 -53.54
C ILE A 223 56.68 32.25 -53.30
N PRO A 224 57.51 32.99 -54.06
CA PRO A 224 58.95 33.01 -53.81
C PRO A 224 59.17 33.44 -52.36
N ASN A 225 60.00 32.71 -51.63
CA ASN A 225 60.44 33.08 -50.30
C ASN A 225 61.15 34.45 -50.39
N ILE A 226 60.40 35.53 -50.23
CA ILE A 226 60.95 36.87 -50.18
C ILE A 226 61.66 36.96 -48.82
N GLN A 227 62.95 36.64 -48.83
CA GLN A 227 63.86 37.03 -47.76
C GLN A 227 63.90 38.55 -47.74
N ALA A 228 63.07 39.15 -46.89
CA ALA A 228 63.13 40.56 -46.56
C ALA A 228 62.97 40.72 -45.04
N GLY A 229 64.10 40.88 -44.37
CA GLY A 229 64.23 41.69 -43.16
C GLY A 229 63.86 41.04 -41.83
N ASN A 230 64.90 40.66 -41.07
CA ASN A 230 64.99 40.62 -39.61
C ASN A 230 63.72 40.33 -38.78
N GLY A 231 63.70 39.13 -38.19
CA GLY A 231 63.14 38.90 -36.86
C GLY A 231 61.93 37.98 -36.80
N GLY A 232 62.18 36.73 -36.39
CA GLY A 232 61.15 35.86 -35.82
C GLY A 232 60.27 35.15 -36.83
N GLY A 233 60.83 34.13 -37.50
CA GLY A 233 59.98 33.07 -38.07
C GLY A 233 59.10 32.51 -36.94
N ILE A 234 57.80 32.38 -37.20
CA ILE A 234 56.85 31.82 -36.23
C ILE A 234 57.37 30.44 -35.84
N ASP A 235 57.82 30.34 -34.59
CA ASP A 235 58.46 29.15 -34.07
C ASP A 235 57.41 28.03 -34.04
N MET A 236 57.61 27.03 -34.89
CA MET A 236 56.70 25.89 -35.00
C MET A 236 56.59 25.14 -33.66
N ALA A 237 57.57 25.32 -32.76
CA ALA A 237 57.51 24.84 -31.37
C ALA A 237 56.46 25.58 -30.52
N GLN A 238 56.19 26.87 -30.76
CA GLN A 238 55.14 27.62 -30.03
C GLN A 238 53.73 27.19 -30.45
N ILE A 239 53.52 26.92 -31.75
CA ILE A 239 52.24 26.38 -32.25
C ILE A 239 52.01 24.97 -31.67
N MET A 240 53.06 24.15 -31.58
CA MET A 240 52.98 22.81 -31.00
C MET A 240 52.75 22.86 -29.47
N GLN A 241 53.31 23.84 -28.77
CA GLN A 241 53.06 24.06 -27.34
C GLN A 241 51.59 24.42 -27.05
N ILE A 242 50.99 25.31 -27.84
CA ILE A 242 49.57 25.67 -27.67
C ILE A 242 48.66 24.46 -27.92
N ALA A 243 48.96 23.64 -28.93
CA ALA A 243 48.22 22.40 -29.20
C ALA A 243 48.40 21.36 -28.08
N SER A 244 49.61 21.24 -27.52
CA SER A 244 49.88 20.33 -26.40
C SER A 244 49.22 20.78 -25.08
N GLY A 245 49.10 22.10 -24.85
CA GLY A 245 48.40 22.67 -23.70
C GLY A 245 46.89 22.44 -23.74
N LEU A 246 46.32 22.27 -24.93
CA LEU A 246 44.91 21.91 -25.10
C LEU A 246 44.66 20.40 -24.96
N MET A 247 45.63 19.54 -25.31
CA MET A 247 45.51 18.08 -25.18
C MET A 247 45.89 17.52 -23.80
N ASN A 248 46.66 18.26 -22.99
CA ASN A 248 47.10 17.80 -21.66
C ASN A 248 46.25 18.30 -20.48
N GLN A 249 44.99 18.68 -20.70
CA GLN A 249 44.04 18.77 -19.59
C GLN A 249 43.64 17.37 -19.13
N THR A 250 44.34 16.90 -18.09
CA THR A 250 43.99 15.68 -17.35
C THR A 250 42.57 15.79 -16.77
N PRO A 251 41.75 14.74 -16.89
CA PRO A 251 40.40 14.74 -16.34
C PRO A 251 40.47 14.65 -14.82
N SER A 252 39.80 15.57 -14.13
CA SER A 252 39.54 15.44 -12.69
C SER A 252 38.69 14.20 -12.47
N THR A 253 39.29 13.18 -11.86
CA THR A 253 38.64 11.98 -11.37
C THR A 253 37.57 12.33 -10.34
N THR A 254 36.29 12.34 -10.73
CA THR A 254 35.13 11.90 -9.93
C THR A 254 33.89 11.89 -10.86
N GLY A 255 33.22 10.74 -10.98
CA GLY A 255 31.90 10.63 -11.62
C GLY A 255 31.89 10.12 -13.06
N LYS A 256 32.00 8.80 -13.22
CA LYS A 256 31.54 8.13 -14.45
C LYS A 256 30.01 8.27 -14.56
N ASN A 257 29.54 8.31 -15.80
CA ASN A 257 28.14 8.17 -16.27
C ASN A 257 27.41 9.49 -16.51
N SER A 258 27.37 9.98 -17.77
CA SER A 258 26.31 10.93 -18.13
C SER A 258 25.96 11.05 -19.62
N ILE A 259 26.86 10.85 -20.60
CA ILE A 259 26.49 11.19 -22.00
C ILE A 259 26.32 9.97 -22.92
N MET A 260 27.18 8.96 -22.82
CA MET A 260 27.08 7.76 -23.66
C MET A 260 25.88 6.87 -23.30
N GLU A 261 25.47 6.87 -22.03
CA GLU A 261 24.35 6.07 -21.52
C GLU A 261 22.97 6.66 -21.91
N ILE A 262 22.89 7.97 -22.12
CA ILE A 262 21.65 8.65 -22.53
C ILE A 262 21.38 8.42 -24.02
N LEU A 263 22.42 8.34 -24.86
CA LEU A 263 22.28 8.10 -26.30
C LEU A 263 21.87 6.65 -26.63
N ASN A 264 22.18 5.68 -25.78
CA ASN A 264 21.85 4.27 -26.02
C ASN A 264 20.51 3.80 -25.42
N ARG A 265 19.72 4.68 -24.80
CA ARG A 265 18.33 4.35 -24.34
C ARG A 265 17.25 4.73 -25.35
N GLY A 266 17.64 5.19 -26.54
CA GLY A 266 16.73 5.62 -27.62
C GLY A 266 16.64 4.67 -28.81
N GLN A 267 16.92 3.38 -28.62
CA GLN A 267 16.60 2.30 -29.57
C GLN A 267 15.86 1.17 -28.87
#